data_AF-A0A7S2GYC4-F1
#
_entry.id   AF-A0A7S2GYC4-F1
#
_cell.length_a   1.000
_cell.length_b   1.000
_cell.length_c   1.000
_cell.angle_alpha   90.00
_cell.angle_beta   90.00
_cell.angle_gamma   90.00
#
_symmetry.space_group_name_H-M   'P 1'
#
loop_
_entity.id
_entity.type
_entity.pdbx_description
1 polymer ?
#
loop_
_entity_poly.entity_id
_entity_poly.type
_entity_poly.pdbx_seq_one_letter_code
_entity_poly.pdbx_strand_id
1 'polypeptide(L)'
;ECLSNGECPLGTAITNINVDSGYWRVGPYSSNILECTSNPGACIGGNSSSLVCQENSKGPLCAICDRGYWRASENENCRSCDEDRWRSMGTQFWVLLSLVIICLVLFYVQMRIKYKGDQFAKQMVKARRKYGRLKT
;
A
#
# COMPACT_ATOMS: atom_id res chain seq x y z
N GLU A 1 -15.99 7.59 -44.20
CA GLU A 1 -14.57 7.40 -43.83
C GLU A 1 -14.52 7.09 -42.35
N CYS A 2 -13.71 6.11 -41.93
CA CYS A 2 -13.56 5.77 -40.52
C CYS A 2 -12.54 6.71 -39.87
N LEU A 3 -12.71 6.99 -38.58
CA LEU A 3 -11.84 7.90 -37.82
C LEU A 3 -10.47 7.27 -37.59
N SER A 4 -9.42 8.07 -37.51
CA SER A 4 -8.10 7.61 -37.08
C SER A 4 -8.17 7.07 -35.65
N ASN A 5 -7.59 5.88 -35.40
CA ASN A 5 -7.53 5.21 -34.09
C ASN A 5 -8.89 4.67 -33.58
N GLY A 6 -9.78 4.31 -34.51
CA GLY A 6 -10.97 3.54 -34.22
C GLY A 6 -11.26 2.52 -35.32
N GLU A 7 -11.70 1.33 -34.93
CA GLU A 7 -12.16 0.29 -35.85
C GLU A 7 -13.66 0.47 -36.11
N CYS A 8 -14.01 0.68 -37.39
CA CYS A 8 -15.40 0.73 -37.84
C CYS A 8 -15.74 -0.56 -38.61
N PRO A 9 -16.51 -1.49 -38.03
CA PRO A 9 -17.11 -2.55 -38.82
C PRO A 9 -18.02 -2.00 -39.95
N LEU A 10 -18.36 -2.83 -40.93
CA LEU A 10 -19.24 -2.40 -42.02
C LEU A 10 -20.66 -2.16 -41.49
N GLY A 11 -21.23 -0.97 -41.77
CA GLY A 11 -22.57 -0.58 -41.33
C GLY A 11 -22.67 0.04 -39.93
N THR A 12 -21.55 0.45 -39.34
CA THR A 12 -21.50 1.00 -37.99
C THR A 12 -21.95 2.46 -37.93
N ALA A 13 -22.94 2.76 -37.10
CA ALA A 13 -23.29 4.12 -36.73
C ALA A 13 -22.16 4.76 -35.90
N ILE A 14 -21.99 6.09 -35.95
CA ILE A 14 -20.97 6.82 -35.17
C ILE A 14 -21.00 6.44 -33.67
N THR A 15 -22.15 5.99 -33.16
CA THR A 15 -22.34 5.52 -31.77
C THR A 15 -21.57 4.25 -31.42
N ASN A 16 -21.23 3.42 -32.40
CA ASN A 16 -20.72 2.05 -32.21
C ASN A 16 -19.30 1.88 -32.76
N ILE A 17 -18.53 2.96 -32.80
CA ILE A 17 -17.12 2.92 -33.20
C ILE A 17 -16.33 2.30 -32.05
N ASN A 18 -15.54 1.27 -32.36
CA ASN A 18 -14.64 0.65 -31.41
C ASN A 18 -13.37 1.51 -31.30
N VAL A 19 -13.07 2.01 -30.10
CA VAL A 19 -11.87 2.83 -29.86
C VAL A 19 -10.71 1.92 -29.47
N ASP A 20 -9.52 2.18 -30.02
CA ASP A 20 -8.32 1.40 -29.70
C ASP A 20 -7.88 1.61 -28.25
N SER A 21 -7.21 0.62 -27.66
CA SER A 21 -6.63 0.76 -26.32
C SER A 21 -5.58 1.89 -26.30
N GLY A 22 -5.53 2.63 -25.19
CA GLY A 22 -4.71 3.84 -25.07
C GLY A 22 -5.37 5.11 -25.63
N TYR A 23 -6.56 4.99 -26.23
CA TYR A 23 -7.33 6.13 -26.72
C TYR A 23 -8.68 6.27 -26.00
N TRP A 24 -9.15 7.52 -25.95
CA TRP A 24 -10.37 7.92 -25.27
C TRP A 24 -11.19 8.83 -26.15
N ARG A 25 -12.51 8.69 -26.04
CA ARG A 25 -13.46 9.40 -26.89
C ARG A 25 -14.42 10.21 -26.04
N VAL A 26 -14.57 11.50 -26.36
CA VAL A 26 -15.38 12.46 -25.59
C VAL A 26 -16.83 12.00 -25.38
N GLY A 27 -17.38 11.25 -26.34
CA GLY A 27 -18.70 10.66 -26.22
C GLY A 27 -19.09 9.85 -27.47
N PRO A 28 -20.24 9.17 -27.43
CA PRO A 28 -20.66 8.24 -28.49
C PRO A 28 -20.91 8.91 -29.84
N TYR A 29 -21.14 10.23 -29.89
CA TYR A 29 -21.35 10.97 -31.13
C TYR A 29 -20.14 11.81 -31.56
N SER A 30 -19.09 11.89 -30.74
CA SER A 30 -17.92 12.72 -31.03
C SER A 30 -17.03 12.04 -32.06
N SER A 31 -16.53 12.78 -33.06
CA SER A 31 -15.50 12.26 -33.95
C SER A 31 -14.08 12.40 -33.43
N ASN A 32 -13.92 12.94 -32.22
CA ASN A 32 -12.63 13.21 -31.64
C ASN A 32 -12.23 12.06 -30.71
N ILE A 33 -11.23 11.30 -31.17
CA ILE A 33 -10.52 10.27 -30.43
C ILE A 33 -9.18 10.87 -30.01
N LEU A 34 -8.91 10.87 -28.71
CA LEU A 34 -7.75 11.49 -28.08
C LEU A 34 -6.88 10.41 -27.43
N GLU A 35 -5.57 10.59 -27.47
CA GLU A 35 -4.65 9.69 -26.80
C GLU A 35 -4.65 9.94 -25.28
N CYS A 36 -4.61 8.87 -24.50
CA CYS A 36 -4.53 8.92 -23.05
C CYS A 36 -3.09 9.08 -22.58
N THR A 37 -2.61 10.32 -22.54
CA THR A 37 -1.19 10.63 -22.26
C THR A 37 -0.79 10.35 -20.80
N SER A 38 -1.67 10.63 -19.85
CA SER A 38 -1.35 10.48 -18.42
C SER A 38 -1.29 9.01 -17.99
N ASN A 39 -2.22 8.17 -18.45
CA ASN A 39 -2.20 6.74 -18.15
C ASN A 39 -2.80 5.95 -19.32
N PRO A 40 -1.97 5.52 -20.29
CA PRO A 40 -2.45 4.75 -21.44
C PRO A 40 -3.20 3.48 -21.04
N GLY A 41 -2.79 2.85 -19.92
CA GLY A 41 -3.43 1.65 -19.38
C GLY A 41 -4.84 1.89 -18.80
N ALA A 42 -5.15 3.13 -18.40
CA ALA A 42 -6.47 3.49 -17.91
C ALA A 42 -7.53 3.54 -19.02
N CYS A 43 -7.10 3.62 -20.28
CA CYS A 43 -7.99 3.65 -21.44
C CYS A 43 -8.00 2.27 -22.09
N ILE A 44 -8.97 1.45 -21.69
CA ILE A 44 -9.08 0.07 -22.17
C ILE A 44 -9.42 0.03 -23.67
N GLY A 45 -10.15 1.04 -24.16
CA GLY A 45 -10.74 1.00 -25.49
C GLY A 45 -11.99 0.12 -25.54
N GLY A 46 -12.74 0.19 -26.64
CA GLY A 46 -13.97 -0.60 -26.80
C GLY A 46 -15.10 0.10 -27.57
N ASN A 47 -16.18 -0.66 -27.79
CA ASN A 47 -17.39 -0.28 -28.54
C ASN A 47 -18.58 0.08 -27.62
N SER A 48 -18.39 0.07 -26.31
CA SER A 48 -19.47 0.49 -25.42
C SER A 48 -19.70 1.98 -25.62
N SER A 49 -20.95 2.38 -25.84
CA SER A 49 -21.41 3.77 -25.99
C SER A 49 -21.08 4.67 -24.77
N SER A 50 -20.57 4.06 -23.70
CA SER A 50 -19.96 4.68 -22.53
C SER A 50 -18.44 4.60 -22.60
N LEU A 51 -17.76 5.69 -22.23
CA LEU A 51 -16.30 5.79 -22.14
C LEU A 51 -15.71 4.63 -21.32
N VAL A 52 -15.02 3.70 -21.99
CA VAL A 52 -14.46 2.49 -21.35
C VAL A 52 -13.15 2.85 -20.65
N CYS A 53 -13.29 3.35 -19.44
CA CYS A 53 -12.17 3.53 -18.52
C CYS A 53 -11.91 2.24 -17.74
N GLN A 54 -10.65 2.05 -17.36
CA GLN A 54 -10.26 1.03 -16.40
C GLN A 54 -10.98 1.25 -15.07
N GLU A 55 -11.23 0.16 -14.37
CA GLU A 55 -11.81 0.16 -13.03
C GLU A 55 -11.13 1.20 -12.13
N ASN A 56 -11.93 1.93 -11.35
CA ASN A 56 -11.51 3.01 -10.46
C ASN A 56 -10.99 4.29 -11.15
N SER A 57 -11.13 4.40 -12.47
CA SER A 57 -10.82 5.60 -13.26
C SER A 57 -12.05 6.10 -14.01
N LYS A 58 -12.20 7.41 -14.15
CA LYS A 58 -13.35 8.08 -14.78
C LYS A 58 -12.99 9.43 -15.38
N GLY A 59 -13.97 10.03 -16.06
CA GLY A 59 -13.87 11.38 -16.61
C GLY A 59 -13.02 11.48 -17.88
N PRO A 60 -12.62 12.70 -18.25
CA PRO A 60 -11.81 12.96 -19.45
C PRO A 60 -10.49 12.18 -19.43
N LEU A 61 -10.19 11.48 -20.52
CA LEU A 61 -8.99 10.66 -20.70
C LEU A 61 -8.77 9.62 -19.58
N CYS A 62 -9.85 9.24 -18.85
CA CYS A 62 -9.77 8.40 -17.66
C CYS A 62 -8.78 8.92 -16.61
N ALA A 63 -8.54 10.24 -16.58
CA ALA A 63 -7.53 10.88 -15.74
C ALA A 63 -8.02 11.15 -14.30
N ILE A 64 -9.30 10.90 -14.00
CA ILE A 64 -9.86 11.16 -12.67
C ILE A 64 -10.05 9.83 -11.95
N CYS A 65 -9.53 9.70 -10.74
CA CYS A 65 -9.83 8.52 -9.92
C CYS A 65 -11.28 8.54 -9.42
N ASP A 66 -11.88 7.36 -9.28
CA ASP A 66 -13.22 7.26 -8.70
C ASP A 66 -13.21 7.62 -7.21
N ARG A 67 -14.40 7.82 -6.63
CA ARG A 67 -14.52 8.19 -5.21
C ARG A 67 -13.90 7.09 -4.34
N GLY A 68 -13.07 7.50 -3.38
CA GLY A 68 -12.35 6.57 -2.52
C GLY A 68 -11.05 6.05 -3.13
N TYR A 69 -10.62 6.59 -4.27
CA TYR A 69 -9.33 6.29 -4.88
C TYR A 69 -8.52 7.57 -5.10
N TRP A 70 -7.19 7.42 -5.06
CA TRP A 70 -6.25 8.50 -5.28
C TRP A 70 -5.03 8.01 -6.06
N ARG A 71 -4.29 8.92 -6.68
CA ARG A 71 -3.01 8.61 -7.34
C ARG A 71 -1.99 9.68 -7.00
N ALA A 72 -0.74 9.27 -6.80
CA ALA A 72 0.36 10.18 -6.45
C ALA A 72 0.97 10.86 -7.67
N SER A 73 0.93 10.18 -8.82
CA SER A 73 1.49 10.64 -10.10
C SER A 73 0.50 10.37 -11.23
N GLU A 74 0.61 11.12 -12.31
CA GLU A 74 -0.25 10.96 -13.48
C GLU A 74 -0.11 9.57 -14.13
N ASN A 75 1.08 8.99 -14.08
CA ASN A 75 1.41 7.70 -14.68
C ASN A 75 1.08 6.49 -13.79
N GLU A 76 0.52 6.72 -12.61
CA GLU A 76 0.16 5.65 -11.68
C GLU A 76 -1.34 5.33 -11.73
N ASN A 77 -1.66 4.07 -11.48
CA ASN A 77 -3.03 3.61 -11.31
C ASN A 77 -3.62 4.15 -10.00
N CYS A 78 -4.93 4.39 -10.03
CA CYS A 78 -5.69 4.80 -8.86
C CYS A 78 -5.64 3.72 -7.77
N ARG A 79 -5.20 4.09 -6.57
CA ARG A 79 -5.13 3.22 -5.38
C ARG A 79 -6.28 3.53 -4.43
N SER A 80 -6.80 2.50 -3.76
CA SER A 80 -7.92 2.66 -2.83
C SER A 80 -7.44 3.34 -1.54
N CYS A 81 -8.22 4.30 -1.04
CA CYS A 81 -7.94 4.96 0.23
C CYS A 81 -8.08 4.00 1.43
N ASP A 82 -8.88 2.94 1.30
CA ASP A 82 -9.14 1.98 2.39
C ASP A 82 -8.01 0.95 2.57
N GLU A 83 -7.33 0.53 1.50
CA GLU A 83 -6.17 -0.37 1.62
C GLU A 83 -5.01 0.27 2.39
N ASP A 84 -4.82 1.57 2.24
CA ASP A 84 -3.80 2.33 2.97
C ASP A 84 -4.09 2.33 4.47
N ARG A 85 -5.38 2.36 4.84
CA ARG A 85 -5.82 2.33 6.24
C ARG A 85 -5.55 0.97 6.88
N TRP A 86 -5.76 -0.13 6.16
CA TRP A 86 -5.53 -1.48 6.68
C TRP A 86 -4.04 -1.84 6.80
N ARG A 87 -3.21 -1.37 5.85
CA ARG A 87 -1.75 -1.51 5.93
C ARG A 87 -1.18 -0.80 7.16
N SER A 88 -1.72 0.36 7.51
CA SER A 88 -1.29 1.12 8.70
C SER A 88 -1.58 0.37 10.01
N MET A 89 -2.75 -0.27 10.13
CA MET A 89 -3.14 -0.97 11.36
C MET A 89 -2.31 -2.24 11.62
N GLY A 90 -1.97 -2.99 10.57
CA GLY A 90 -1.15 -4.20 10.71
C GLY A 90 0.28 -3.88 11.17
N THR A 91 0.92 -2.88 10.58
CA THR A 91 2.29 -2.50 10.91
C THR A 91 2.41 -1.93 12.33
N GLN A 92 1.42 -1.17 12.79
CA GLN A 92 1.40 -0.61 14.14
C GLN A 92 1.40 -1.71 15.23
N PHE A 93 0.62 -2.78 15.03
CA PHE A 93 0.57 -3.88 15.99
C PHE A 93 1.91 -4.60 16.13
N TRP A 94 2.58 -4.90 15.01
CA TRP A 94 3.88 -5.56 15.01
C TRP A 94 4.98 -4.70 15.66
N VAL A 95 4.96 -3.39 15.41
CA VAL A 95 5.90 -2.45 16.06
C VAL A 95 5.68 -2.44 17.57
N LEU A 96 4.43 -2.31 18.04
CA LEU A 96 4.13 -2.34 19.48
C LEU A 96 4.52 -3.68 20.13
N LEU A 97 4.21 -4.81 19.47
CA LEU A 97 4.56 -6.13 19.96
C LEU A 97 6.09 -6.29 20.10
N SER A 98 6.86 -5.85 19.11
CA SER A 98 8.32 -5.90 19.15
C SER A 98 8.90 -5.07 20.31
N LEU A 99 8.35 -3.87 20.56
CA LEU A 99 8.77 -3.02 21.67
C LEU A 99 8.50 -3.68 23.02
N VAL A 100 7.33 -4.31 23.19
CA VAL A 100 6.99 -5.04 24.43
C VAL A 100 7.96 -6.19 24.67
N ILE A 101 8.30 -6.97 23.64
CA ILE A 101 9.26 -8.08 23.75
C ILE A 101 10.64 -7.56 24.17
N ILE A 102 11.12 -6.47 23.55
CA ILE A 102 12.41 -5.86 23.92
C ILE A 102 12.41 -5.42 25.39
N CYS A 103 11.34 -4.76 25.85
CA CYS A 103 11.20 -4.35 27.24
C CYS A 103 11.23 -5.55 28.21
N LEU A 104 10.55 -6.65 27.88
CA LEU A 104 10.55 -7.88 28.68
C LEU A 104 11.94 -8.52 28.73
N VAL A 105 12.66 -8.57 27.61
CA VAL A 105 14.03 -9.09 27.55
C VAL A 105 14.97 -8.23 28.40
N LEU A 106 14.90 -6.91 28.27
CA LEU A 106 15.71 -5.99 29.08
C LEU A 106 15.40 -6.16 30.57
N PHE A 107 14.12 -6.23 30.94
CA PHE A 107 13.70 -6.48 32.32
C PHE A 107 14.23 -7.81 32.85
N TYR A 108 14.13 -8.89 32.06
CA TYR A 108 14.67 -10.20 32.42
C TYR A 108 16.20 -10.16 32.60
N VAL A 109 16.93 -9.49 31.72
CA VAL A 109 18.40 -9.34 31.83
C VAL A 109 18.77 -8.55 33.08
N GLN A 110 18.12 -7.41 33.35
CA GLN A 110 18.34 -6.61 34.56
C GLN A 110 18.10 -7.43 35.84
N MET A 111 17.00 -8.18 35.87
CA MET A 111 16.68 -9.09 36.97
C MET A 111 17.75 -10.16 37.16
N ARG A 112 18.26 -10.76 36.07
CA ARG A 112 19.32 -11.78 36.14
C ARG A 112 20.65 -11.21 36.63
N ILE A 113 21.01 -9.99 36.22
CA ILE A 113 22.22 -9.29 36.69
C ILE A 113 22.12 -9.01 38.20
N LYS A 114 21.00 -8.42 38.64
CA LYS A 114 20.76 -8.13 40.07
C LYS A 114 20.74 -9.41 40.90
N TYR A 115 20.04 -10.44 40.43
CA TYR A 115 19.96 -11.74 41.11
C TYR A 115 21.32 -12.40 41.29
N LYS A 116 22.18 -12.38 40.26
CA LYS A 116 23.56 -12.88 40.38
C LYS A 116 24.38 -12.06 41.38
N GLY A 117 24.28 -10.73 41.35
CA GLY A 117 24.96 -9.85 42.30
C GLY A 117 24.63 -10.16 43.76
N ASP A 118 23.34 -10.31 44.06
CA ASP A 118 22.86 -10.64 45.41
C ASP A 118 23.35 -12.01 45.90
N GLN A 119 23.42 -13.01 45.01
CA GLN A 119 23.94 -14.34 45.34
C GLN A 119 25.43 -14.29 45.68
N PHE A 120 26.24 -13.56 44.90
CA PHE A 120 27.67 -13.39 45.20
C PHE A 120 27.90 -12.66 46.52
N ALA A 121 27.14 -11.59 46.80
CA ALA A 121 27.22 -10.87 48.07
C ALA A 121 26.93 -11.79 49.27
N LYS A 122 25.90 -12.65 49.18
CA LYS A 122 25.58 -13.65 50.22
C LYS A 122 26.72 -14.66 50.42
N GLN A 123 27.39 -15.10 49.34
CA GLN A 123 28.54 -16.01 49.46
C GLN A 123 29.73 -15.33 50.18
N MET A 124 30.04 -14.08 49.86
CA MET A 124 31.14 -13.34 50.52
C MET A 124 30.89 -13.15 52.02
N VAL A 125 29.66 -12.86 52.43
CA VAL A 125 29.31 -12.74 53.87
C VAL A 125 29.51 -14.05 54.61
N LYS A 126 29.12 -15.19 54.00
CA LYS A 126 29.35 -16.53 54.59
C LYS A 126 30.85 -16.84 54.70
N ALA A 127 31.62 -16.55 53.67
CA ALA A 127 33.07 -16.74 53.69
C ALA A 127 33.76 -15.89 54.78
N ARG A 128 33.37 -14.61 54.90
CA ARG A 128 33.88 -13.71 55.95
C ARG A 128 33.55 -14.19 57.36
N ARG A 129 32.32 -14.66 57.60
CA ARG A 129 31.93 -15.25 58.90
C ARG A 129 32.73 -16.52 59.23
N LYS A 130 32.96 -17.38 58.24
CA LYS A 130 33.75 -18.61 58.43
C LYS A 130 35.21 -18.29 58.80
N TYR A 131 35.83 -17.33 58.10
CA TYR A 131 37.20 -16.90 58.40
C TYR A 131 37.31 -16.21 59.78
N GLY A 132 36.33 -15.37 60.14
CA GLY A 132 36.29 -14.73 61.46
C GLY A 132 36.23 -15.73 62.62
N ARG A 133 35.46 -16.81 62.48
CA ARG A 133 35.35 -17.89 63.50
C ARG A 133 36.60 -18.76 63.60
N LEU A 134 37.42 -18.85 62.54
CA LEU A 134 38.69 -19.60 62.55
C LEU A 134 39.84 -18.82 63.19
N LYS A 135 39.70 -17.50 63.34
CA LYS A 135 40.76 -16.62 63.85
C LYS A 135 40.67 -16.38 65.38
N THR A 136 39.54 -16.73 66.00
CA THR A 136 39.30 -16.76 67.45
C THR A 136 39.52 -18.15 67.99
#